data_AF-Q47JE4-F1
#
_entry.id   AF-Q47JE4-F1
#
_cell.length_a   1.000
_cell.length_b   1.000
_cell.length_c   1.000
_cell.angle_alpha   90.00
_cell.angle_beta   90.00
_cell.angle_gamma   90.00
#
_symmetry.space_group_name_H-M   'P 1'
#
loop_
_entity.id
_entity.type
_entity.pdbx_description
1 polymer ?
#
loop_
_entity_poly.entity_id
_entity_poly.type
_entity_poly.pdbx_seq_one_letter_code
_entity_poly.pdbx_strand_id
1 'polypeptide(L)'
;MNIRHSFSALAAILLATALHAEEAKPVDTTPRMAYGLMLKQGDKLIFSPCRDRSYAYVEDVSADGSVTKVLNSLGLDAGKRLYVELLGVLEGAQLKASSVNMARIEGRCQMPGGKEESWRAAGNDPAWALVAGSEYVQLQRYGKPEVVLPYTEFRTEGNLTRYDGAKDNNKLSVRFEKTLCRDAAANGVFGWTATLDLNGQVLKGCAWAR
;
A
#
# COMPACT_ATOMS: atom_id res chain seq x y z
N MET A 1 29.22 -83.32 -34.37
CA MET A 1 29.39 -81.98 -34.97
C MET A 1 28.00 -81.48 -35.37
N ASN A 2 27.40 -80.41 -34.87
CA ASN A 2 27.57 -79.58 -33.68
C ASN A 2 26.21 -78.93 -33.40
N ILE A 3 25.87 -78.87 -32.11
CA ILE A 3 24.88 -78.09 -31.37
C ILE A 3 24.49 -76.74 -32.03
N ARG A 4 23.21 -76.34 -31.94
CA ARG A 4 22.85 -74.98 -31.50
C ARG A 4 21.40 -74.81 -31.03
N HIS A 5 21.30 -74.48 -29.74
CA HIS A 5 20.12 -74.04 -29.01
C HIS A 5 19.65 -72.65 -29.50
N SER A 6 18.33 -72.41 -29.49
CA SER A 6 17.76 -71.06 -29.55
C SER A 6 16.94 -70.82 -28.28
N PHE A 7 17.54 -70.08 -27.34
CA PHE A 7 16.85 -69.50 -26.19
C PHE A 7 16.18 -68.19 -26.63
N SER A 8 14.87 -68.07 -26.44
CA SER A 8 14.17 -66.78 -26.54
C SER A 8 14.03 -66.20 -25.13
N ALA A 9 14.72 -65.09 -24.86
CA ALA A 9 14.57 -64.33 -23.62
C ALA A 9 13.65 -63.12 -23.89
N LEU A 10 12.48 -63.09 -23.26
CA LEU A 10 11.62 -61.91 -23.21
C LEU A 10 12.14 -60.97 -22.11
N ALA A 11 12.58 -59.76 -22.49
CA ALA A 11 12.87 -58.69 -21.55
C ALA A 11 11.67 -57.76 -21.43
N ALA A 12 11.03 -57.72 -20.26
CA ALA A 12 9.99 -56.75 -19.93
C ALA A 12 10.64 -55.47 -19.38
N ILE A 13 10.49 -54.36 -20.11
CA ILE A 13 10.98 -53.03 -19.68
C ILE A 13 9.86 -52.36 -18.87
N LEU A 14 10.04 -52.29 -17.55
CA LEU A 14 9.22 -51.47 -16.66
C LEU A 14 9.67 -50.00 -16.78
N LEU A 15 8.89 -49.18 -17.49
CA LEU A 15 9.04 -47.72 -17.49
C LEU A 15 8.51 -47.16 -16.17
N ALA A 16 9.41 -46.90 -15.22
CA ALA A 16 9.10 -46.09 -14.05
C ALA A 16 9.05 -44.61 -14.46
N THR A 17 7.84 -44.05 -14.58
CA THR A 17 7.66 -42.60 -14.70
C THR A 17 7.96 -41.95 -13.36
N ALA A 18 9.16 -41.39 -13.22
CA ALA A 18 9.49 -40.50 -12.11
C ALA A 18 8.69 -39.19 -12.27
N LEU A 19 7.57 -39.06 -11.56
CA LEU A 19 6.95 -37.76 -11.31
C LEU A 19 7.98 -36.90 -10.57
N HIS A 20 8.62 -35.99 -11.28
CA HIS A 20 9.37 -34.91 -10.65
C HIS A 20 8.32 -33.97 -10.06
N ALA A 21 8.14 -34.02 -8.74
CA ALA A 21 7.42 -32.98 -8.02
C ALA A 21 8.20 -31.67 -8.22
N GLU A 22 7.65 -30.77 -9.02
CA GLU A 22 8.23 -29.45 -9.22
C GLU A 22 8.17 -28.72 -7.88
N GLU A 23 9.34 -28.45 -7.30
CA GLU A 23 9.49 -27.80 -6.02
C GLU A 23 8.81 -26.43 -6.11
N ALA A 24 7.70 -26.26 -5.39
CA ALA A 24 6.89 -25.05 -5.47
C ALA A 24 7.76 -23.85 -5.08
N LYS A 25 7.83 -22.85 -5.96
CA LYS A 25 8.57 -21.61 -5.68
C LYS A 25 8.07 -21.00 -4.37
N PRO A 26 8.97 -20.53 -3.48
CA PRO A 26 8.57 -19.87 -2.24
C PRO A 26 7.60 -18.72 -2.51
N VAL A 27 6.52 -18.65 -1.74
CA VAL A 27 5.55 -17.55 -1.81
C VAL A 27 6.20 -16.28 -1.25
N ASP A 28 6.21 -15.18 -2.01
CA ASP A 28 6.67 -13.88 -1.53
C ASP A 28 5.69 -13.34 -0.48
N THR A 29 6.09 -13.39 0.79
CA THR A 29 5.30 -12.89 1.92
C THR A 29 5.59 -11.44 2.28
N THR A 30 6.34 -10.71 1.45
CA THR A 30 6.66 -9.31 1.70
C THR A 30 5.42 -8.45 1.50
N PRO A 31 4.95 -7.69 2.52
CA PRO A 31 3.82 -6.80 2.33
C PRO A 31 4.11 -5.72 1.30
N ARG A 32 3.20 -5.53 0.35
CA ARG A 32 3.26 -4.50 -0.69
C ARG A 32 2.00 -3.66 -0.67
N MET A 33 2.08 -2.45 -1.22
CA MET A 33 0.91 -1.59 -1.34
C MET A 33 0.01 -2.09 -2.47
N ALA A 34 -1.19 -2.53 -2.10
CA ALA A 34 -2.28 -2.88 -2.99
C ALA A 34 -3.25 -1.69 -3.07
N TYR A 35 -3.68 -1.31 -4.26
CA TYR A 35 -4.58 -0.18 -4.48
C TYR A 35 -5.69 -0.53 -5.46
N GLY A 36 -6.90 -0.14 -5.13
CA GLY A 36 -8.07 -0.70 -5.78
C GLY A 36 -9.38 -0.16 -5.23
N LEU A 37 -10.45 -0.70 -5.77
CA LEU A 37 -11.79 -0.49 -5.27
C LEU A 37 -12.14 -1.61 -4.29
N MET A 38 -12.77 -1.23 -3.19
CA MET A 38 -13.23 -2.13 -2.14
C MET A 38 -14.75 -2.06 -2.05
N LEU A 39 -15.40 -3.22 -1.99
CA LEU A 39 -16.83 -3.35 -1.76
C LEU A 39 -17.12 -4.55 -0.86
N LYS A 40 -18.23 -4.50 -0.14
CA LYS A 40 -18.74 -5.63 0.65
C LYS A 40 -19.94 -6.25 -0.05
N GLN A 41 -19.91 -7.57 -0.24
CA GLN A 41 -21.02 -8.34 -0.80
C GLN A 41 -21.37 -9.49 0.16
N GLY A 42 -22.54 -9.38 0.83
CA GLY A 42 -22.83 -10.24 1.98
C GLY A 42 -21.76 -10.05 3.06
N ASP A 43 -21.15 -11.13 3.51
CA ASP A 43 -20.04 -11.08 4.48
C ASP A 43 -18.65 -11.00 3.86
N LYS A 44 -18.56 -11.01 2.52
CA LYS A 44 -17.28 -11.03 1.81
C LYS A 44 -16.81 -9.62 1.49
N LEU A 45 -15.55 -9.34 1.79
CA LEU A 45 -14.83 -8.17 1.31
C LEU A 45 -14.19 -8.49 -0.05
N ILE A 46 -14.50 -7.69 -1.06
CA ILE A 46 -14.01 -7.87 -2.43
C ILE A 46 -13.17 -6.65 -2.80
N PHE A 47 -11.92 -6.91 -3.17
CA PHE A 47 -10.98 -5.94 -3.69
C PHE A 47 -10.79 -6.13 -5.19
N SER A 48 -10.96 -5.05 -5.95
CA SER A 48 -10.71 -5.00 -7.39
C SER A 48 -9.51 -4.09 -7.66
N PRO A 49 -8.35 -4.63 -8.08
CA PRO A 49 -7.19 -3.82 -8.43
C PRO A 49 -7.53 -2.80 -9.51
N CYS A 50 -6.93 -1.61 -9.43
CA CYS A 50 -7.26 -0.55 -10.39
C CYS A 50 -6.74 -0.77 -11.83
N ARG A 51 -5.78 -1.68 -12.04
CA ARG A 51 -5.07 -1.83 -13.33
C ARG A 51 -5.51 -3.03 -14.16
N ASP A 52 -6.38 -3.88 -13.63
CA ASP A 52 -6.84 -5.08 -14.31
C ASP A 52 -8.27 -5.45 -13.89
N ARG A 53 -8.78 -6.56 -14.44
CA ARG A 53 -10.16 -7.04 -14.20
C ARG A 53 -10.21 -8.20 -13.21
N SER A 54 -9.15 -8.42 -12.45
CA SER A 54 -9.13 -9.45 -11.42
C SER A 54 -9.86 -8.98 -10.15
N TYR A 55 -10.04 -9.89 -9.20
CA TYR A 55 -10.49 -9.55 -7.87
C TYR A 55 -9.79 -10.46 -6.85
N ALA A 56 -9.70 -9.98 -5.63
CA ALA A 56 -9.26 -10.76 -4.48
C ALA A 56 -10.28 -10.63 -3.34
N TYR A 57 -10.45 -11.70 -2.57
CA TYR A 57 -11.08 -11.61 -1.27
C TYR A 57 -10.10 -10.97 -0.29
N VAL A 58 -10.60 -10.13 0.62
CA VAL A 58 -9.75 -9.48 1.62
C VAL A 58 -9.92 -10.17 2.97
N GLU A 59 -8.79 -10.56 3.56
CA GLU A 59 -8.68 -10.99 4.94
C GLU A 59 -8.00 -9.87 5.72
N ASP A 60 -8.61 -9.46 6.84
CA ASP A 60 -8.02 -8.48 7.75
C ASP A 60 -7.10 -9.20 8.74
N VAL A 61 -5.80 -9.03 8.55
CA VAL A 61 -4.75 -9.57 9.43
C VAL A 61 -4.13 -8.48 10.32
N SER A 62 -4.76 -7.31 10.38
CA SER A 62 -4.30 -6.21 11.23
C SER A 62 -4.67 -6.43 12.70
N ALA A 63 -3.92 -5.80 13.60
CA ALA A 63 -4.22 -5.84 15.03
C ALA A 63 -5.65 -5.37 15.29
N ASP A 64 -6.39 -6.14 16.08
CA ASP A 64 -7.79 -5.91 16.47
C ASP A 64 -8.78 -5.67 15.30
N GLY A 65 -8.46 -6.12 14.07
CA GLY A 65 -9.30 -5.88 12.90
C GLY A 65 -9.40 -4.40 12.51
N SER A 66 -8.33 -3.63 12.74
CA SER A 66 -8.29 -2.19 12.50
C SER A 66 -8.60 -1.79 11.05
N VAL A 67 -8.17 -2.57 10.06
CA VAL A 67 -8.45 -2.32 8.64
C VAL A 67 -9.97 -2.32 8.39
N THR A 68 -10.66 -3.38 8.81
CA THR A 68 -12.11 -3.51 8.63
C THR A 68 -12.87 -2.43 9.39
N LYS A 69 -12.44 -2.11 10.62
CA LYS A 69 -13.04 -1.02 11.42
C LYS A 69 -12.95 0.33 10.69
N VAL A 70 -11.80 0.66 10.10
CA VAL A 70 -11.62 1.90 9.33
C VAL A 70 -12.54 1.92 8.11
N LEU A 71 -12.57 0.83 7.34
CA LEU A 71 -13.38 0.75 6.12
C LEU A 71 -14.88 0.83 6.43
N ASN A 72 -15.35 0.15 7.47
CA ASN A 72 -16.74 0.25 7.94
C ASN A 72 -17.07 1.66 8.44
N SER A 73 -16.12 2.37 9.06
CA SER A 73 -16.34 3.78 9.46
C SER A 73 -16.57 4.71 8.26
N LEU A 74 -16.18 4.30 7.05
CA LEU A 74 -16.45 4.99 5.79
C LEU A 74 -17.72 4.47 5.09
N GLY A 75 -18.43 3.52 5.69
CA GLY A 75 -19.69 2.93 5.23
C GLY A 75 -19.55 1.75 4.29
N LEU A 76 -18.42 1.03 4.31
CA LEU A 76 -18.25 -0.20 3.53
C LEU A 76 -19.32 -1.26 3.87
N ASP A 77 -19.67 -1.38 5.14
CA ASP A 77 -20.73 -2.25 5.65
C ASP A 77 -22.14 -1.80 5.24
N ALA A 78 -22.32 -0.50 5.02
CA ALA A 78 -23.51 0.09 4.43
C ALA A 78 -23.55 -0.02 2.89
N GLY A 79 -22.63 -0.78 2.28
CA GLY A 79 -22.60 -1.02 0.84
C GLY A 79 -21.90 0.07 0.01
N LYS A 80 -21.25 1.05 0.65
CA LYS A 80 -20.46 2.04 -0.09
C LYS A 80 -19.25 1.39 -0.75
N ARG A 81 -18.97 1.81 -1.98
CA ARG A 81 -17.70 1.49 -2.65
C ARG A 81 -16.62 2.46 -2.21
N LEU A 82 -15.48 1.94 -1.78
CA LEU A 82 -14.34 2.73 -1.35
C LEU A 82 -13.20 2.59 -2.34
N TYR A 83 -12.43 3.66 -2.54
CA TYR A 83 -11.05 3.52 -3.04
C TYR A 83 -10.14 3.29 -1.84
N VAL A 84 -9.22 2.33 -1.94
CA VAL A 84 -8.31 1.97 -0.86
C VAL A 84 -6.90 1.79 -1.39
N GLU A 85 -5.94 2.14 -0.55
CA GLU A 85 -4.54 1.75 -0.62
C GLU A 85 -4.23 0.99 0.69
N LEU A 86 -3.99 -0.31 0.59
CA LEU A 86 -3.76 -1.22 1.71
C LEU A 86 -2.36 -1.79 1.63
N LEU A 87 -1.65 -1.86 2.75
CA LEU A 87 -0.45 -2.69 2.85
C LEU A 87 -0.90 -4.13 3.13
N GLY A 88 -0.37 -5.09 2.37
CA GLY A 88 -0.74 -6.49 2.54
C GLY A 88 0.03 -7.44 1.65
N VAL A 89 -0.23 -8.74 1.82
CA VAL A 89 0.32 -9.81 0.98
C VAL A 89 -0.80 -10.35 0.11
N LEU A 90 -0.56 -10.44 -1.20
CA LEU A 90 -1.48 -11.06 -2.14
C LEU A 90 -1.05 -12.51 -2.40
N GLU A 91 -1.83 -13.46 -1.91
CA GLU A 91 -1.60 -14.90 -2.07
C GLU A 91 -2.74 -15.48 -2.92
N GLY A 92 -2.46 -15.72 -4.20
CA GLY A 92 -3.50 -16.12 -5.16
C GLY A 92 -4.62 -15.08 -5.27
N ALA A 93 -5.85 -15.46 -4.93
CA ALA A 93 -7.03 -14.59 -4.93
C ALA A 93 -7.38 -14.03 -3.54
N GLN A 94 -6.42 -14.01 -2.61
CA GLN A 94 -6.62 -13.53 -1.24
C GLN A 94 -5.61 -12.43 -0.90
N LEU A 95 -6.10 -11.24 -0.55
CA LEU A 95 -5.32 -10.13 -0.03
C LEU A 95 -5.38 -10.13 1.50
N LYS A 96 -4.28 -10.48 2.15
CA LYS A 96 -4.11 -10.36 3.60
C LYS A 96 -3.69 -8.94 3.95
N ALA A 97 -4.65 -8.09 4.29
CA ALA A 97 -4.43 -6.67 4.56
C ALA A 97 -3.99 -6.42 6.01
N SER A 98 -2.87 -5.74 6.18
CA SER A 98 -2.27 -5.49 7.50
C SER A 98 -2.36 -4.02 7.95
N SER A 99 -2.53 -3.07 7.03
CA SER A 99 -2.78 -1.67 7.39
C SER A 99 -3.39 -0.85 6.24
N VAL A 100 -3.98 0.30 6.58
CA VAL A 100 -4.52 1.27 5.62
C VAL A 100 -3.49 2.38 5.39
N ASN A 101 -3.09 2.62 4.14
CA ASN A 101 -2.36 3.82 3.75
C ASN A 101 -3.34 4.97 3.44
N MET A 102 -4.42 4.65 2.73
CA MET A 102 -5.50 5.59 2.42
C MET A 102 -6.80 4.83 2.15
N ALA A 103 -7.93 5.39 2.56
CA ALA A 103 -9.26 4.94 2.18
C ALA A 103 -10.18 6.16 1.98
N ARG A 104 -10.93 6.19 0.87
CA ARG A 104 -11.82 7.30 0.51
C ARG A 104 -13.17 6.82 0.01
N ILE A 105 -14.23 7.55 0.35
CA ILE A 105 -15.58 7.32 -0.15
C ILE A 105 -15.64 7.65 -1.65
N GLU A 106 -16.25 6.77 -2.45
CA GLU A 106 -16.52 6.99 -3.88
C GLU A 106 -15.29 7.38 -4.72
N GLY A 107 -14.09 7.00 -4.26
CA GLY A 107 -12.87 7.27 -5.00
C GLY A 107 -12.90 6.60 -6.37
N ARG A 108 -12.47 7.34 -7.39
CA ARG A 108 -12.08 6.74 -8.67
C ARG A 108 -10.76 6.04 -8.46
N CYS A 109 -10.47 5.04 -9.30
CA CYS A 109 -9.13 4.49 -9.34
C CYS A 109 -8.10 5.59 -9.59
N GLN A 110 -7.28 5.85 -8.58
CA GLN A 110 -6.13 6.74 -8.67
C GLN A 110 -4.88 5.89 -8.85
N MET A 111 -3.96 6.37 -9.69
CA MET A 111 -2.65 5.75 -9.77
C MET A 111 -1.91 6.03 -8.45
N PRO A 112 -1.23 5.02 -7.88
CA PRO A 112 -0.33 5.24 -6.75
C PRO A 112 0.80 6.19 -7.18
N GLY A 113 1.64 6.61 -6.23
CA GLY A 113 2.84 7.35 -6.59
C GLY A 113 3.69 6.55 -7.56
N GLY A 114 4.41 7.25 -8.43
CA GLY A 114 5.55 6.64 -9.11
C GLY A 114 6.74 6.55 -8.16
N LYS A 115 7.86 6.00 -8.64
CA LYS A 115 9.16 6.03 -7.91
C LYS A 115 9.64 7.45 -7.57
N GLU A 116 8.99 8.46 -8.14
CA GLU A 116 9.31 9.86 -8.02
C GLU A 116 8.63 10.55 -6.83
N GLU A 117 7.74 9.88 -6.10
CA GLU A 117 7.00 10.45 -4.98
C GLU A 117 7.00 9.48 -3.81
N SER A 118 7.57 9.88 -2.67
CA SER A 118 7.62 9.04 -1.46
C SER A 118 6.51 9.37 -0.47
N TRP A 119 6.09 10.63 -0.40
CA TRP A 119 5.06 11.08 0.53
C TRP A 119 4.19 12.19 -0.01
N ARG A 120 2.94 12.17 0.44
CA ARG A 120 2.03 13.32 0.40
C ARG A 120 1.49 13.61 1.79
N ALA A 121 1.21 14.88 2.03
CA ALA A 121 0.46 15.32 3.20
C ALA A 121 -0.40 16.55 2.87
N ALA A 122 -1.49 16.74 3.59
CA ALA A 122 -2.35 17.90 3.42
C ALA A 122 -3.12 18.23 4.70
N GLY A 123 -3.51 19.49 4.85
CA GLY A 123 -4.40 19.95 5.91
C GLY A 123 -5.30 21.09 5.43
N ASN A 124 -6.38 21.35 6.15
CA ASN A 124 -7.48 22.19 5.68
C ASN A 124 -7.60 23.56 6.38
N ASP A 125 -7.11 23.69 7.62
CA ASP A 125 -7.20 24.94 8.38
C ASP A 125 -5.88 25.26 9.13
N PRO A 126 -5.00 26.11 8.55
CA PRO A 126 -5.11 26.66 7.20
C PRO A 126 -4.93 25.59 6.11
N ALA A 127 -5.36 25.87 4.88
CA ALA A 127 -5.19 24.94 3.77
C ALA A 127 -3.72 24.86 3.30
N TRP A 128 -3.18 23.64 3.22
CA TRP A 128 -1.82 23.37 2.76
C TRP A 128 -1.69 21.97 2.16
N ALA A 129 -0.70 21.78 1.29
CA ALA A 129 -0.34 20.50 0.71
C ALA A 129 1.19 20.35 0.62
N LEU A 130 1.68 19.15 0.89
CA LEU A 130 3.08 18.77 0.78
C LEU A 130 3.22 17.59 -0.17
N VAL A 131 4.21 17.67 -1.05
CA VAL A 131 4.68 16.57 -1.90
C VAL A 131 6.17 16.40 -1.66
N ALA A 132 6.60 15.18 -1.34
CA ALA A 132 8.02 14.83 -1.19
C ALA A 132 8.37 13.72 -2.16
N GLY A 133 9.45 13.92 -2.93
CA GLY A 133 9.86 12.96 -3.92
C GLY A 133 10.94 13.46 -4.86
N SER A 134 11.63 12.51 -5.50
CA SER A 134 12.76 12.73 -6.40
C SER A 134 13.80 13.71 -5.84
N GLU A 135 13.69 14.99 -6.23
CA GLU A 135 14.67 16.03 -5.95
C GLU A 135 14.21 17.05 -4.92
N TYR A 136 12.90 17.10 -4.61
CA TYR A 136 12.33 18.18 -3.79
C TYR A 136 11.33 17.72 -2.73
N VAL A 137 11.25 18.52 -1.67
CA VAL A 137 10.10 18.62 -0.78
C VAL A 137 9.43 19.96 -1.03
N GLN A 138 8.20 19.92 -1.52
CA GLN A 138 7.41 21.08 -1.91
C GLN A 138 6.24 21.27 -0.96
N LEU A 139 6.10 22.45 -0.37
CA LEU A 139 5.00 22.83 0.51
C LEU A 139 4.26 24.03 -0.06
N GLN A 140 3.01 23.80 -0.41
CA GLN A 140 2.06 24.80 -0.87
C GLN A 140 1.12 25.20 0.28
N ARG A 141 0.89 26.50 0.44
CA ARG A 141 -0.04 27.06 1.44
C ARG A 141 -0.89 28.11 0.76
N TYR A 142 -2.19 28.14 1.08
CA TYR A 142 -3.11 29.08 0.43
C TYR A 142 -2.64 30.54 0.61
N GLY A 143 -2.53 31.26 -0.51
CA GLY A 143 -2.13 32.68 -0.52
C GLY A 143 -0.69 32.97 -0.10
N LYS A 144 0.20 31.97 -0.04
CA LYS A 144 1.62 32.14 0.30
C LYS A 144 2.51 31.61 -0.83
N PRO A 145 3.75 32.13 -0.97
CA PRO A 145 4.74 31.54 -1.86
C PRO A 145 4.99 30.06 -1.52
N GLU A 146 5.19 29.26 -2.56
CA GLU A 146 5.59 27.87 -2.44
C GLU A 146 6.97 27.76 -1.78
N VAL A 147 7.13 26.78 -0.89
CA VAL A 147 8.41 26.45 -0.28
C VAL A 147 8.95 25.20 -0.95
N VAL A 148 10.10 25.33 -1.61
CA VAL A 148 10.78 24.21 -2.30
C VAL A 148 12.13 23.99 -1.65
N LEU A 149 12.29 22.81 -1.04
CA LEU A 149 13.52 22.41 -0.35
C LEU A 149 14.13 21.19 -1.03
N PRO A 150 15.47 21.02 -0.97
CA PRO A 150 16.11 19.80 -1.46
C PRO A 150 15.56 18.56 -0.76
N TYR A 151 15.31 17.50 -1.52
CA TYR A 151 14.92 16.22 -0.96
C TYR A 151 16.10 15.55 -0.25
N THR A 152 15.81 15.02 0.92
CA THR A 152 16.65 14.03 1.61
C THR A 152 15.74 12.88 2.02
N GLU A 153 16.31 11.69 2.11
CA GLU A 153 15.51 10.52 2.46
C GLU A 153 14.88 10.70 3.85
N PHE A 154 13.58 10.45 3.90
CA PHE A 154 12.81 10.51 5.14
C PHE A 154 13.30 9.39 6.07
N ARG A 155 13.69 9.77 7.28
CA ARG A 155 14.18 8.82 8.29
C ARG A 155 13.00 8.23 9.04
N THR A 156 12.94 6.90 9.10
CA THR A 156 11.86 6.19 9.81
C THR A 156 12.40 5.52 11.06
N GLU A 157 11.80 5.83 12.20
CA GLU A 157 12.12 5.30 13.52
C GLU A 157 10.83 4.79 14.18
N GLY A 158 10.60 3.48 14.12
CA GLY A 158 9.37 2.87 14.61
C GLY A 158 8.12 3.40 13.88
N ASN A 159 7.23 4.07 14.60
CA ASN A 159 5.97 4.63 14.07
C ASN A 159 6.10 6.09 13.60
N LEU A 160 7.32 6.60 13.44
CA LEU A 160 7.57 7.99 13.12
C LEU A 160 8.50 8.11 11.93
N THR A 161 8.07 8.87 10.93
CA THR A 161 8.87 9.22 9.76
C THR A 161 9.13 10.73 9.79
N ARG A 162 10.39 11.15 9.60
CA ARG A 162 10.81 12.55 9.71
C ARG A 162 11.63 13.03 8.52
N TYR A 163 11.49 14.32 8.24
CA TYR A 163 12.35 15.08 7.35
C TYR A 163 12.67 16.43 7.97
N ASP A 164 13.89 16.91 7.76
CA ASP A 164 14.32 18.25 8.12
C ASP A 164 15.07 18.85 6.92
N GLY A 165 14.66 20.03 6.51
CA GLY A 165 15.24 20.73 5.37
C GLY A 165 15.31 22.23 5.60
N ALA A 166 16.29 22.86 4.97
CA ALA A 166 16.40 24.31 4.97
C ALA A 166 16.96 24.82 3.65
N LYS A 167 16.42 25.94 3.17
CA LYS A 167 16.90 26.70 2.01
C LYS A 167 16.38 28.12 2.10
N ASP A 168 17.23 29.09 1.79
CA ASP A 168 16.94 30.51 1.90
C ASP A 168 16.44 30.84 3.33
N ASN A 169 15.28 31.50 3.45
CA ASN A 169 14.66 31.84 4.74
C ASN A 169 13.65 30.79 5.21
N ASN A 170 13.68 29.57 4.66
CA ASN A 170 12.76 28.50 5.03
C ASN A 170 13.50 27.37 5.76
N LYS A 171 13.03 27.03 6.95
CA LYS A 171 13.36 25.83 7.71
C LYS A 171 12.07 25.04 7.92
N LEU A 172 12.03 23.83 7.38
CA LEU A 172 10.90 22.93 7.47
C LEU A 172 11.30 21.66 8.21
N SER A 173 10.58 21.35 9.29
CA SER A 173 10.60 20.04 9.92
C SER A 173 9.27 19.35 9.65
N VAL A 174 9.31 18.09 9.23
CA VAL A 174 8.14 17.27 8.90
C VAL A 174 8.15 16.04 9.79
N ARG A 175 7.00 15.73 10.38
CA ARG A 175 6.77 14.53 11.18
C ARG A 175 5.50 13.84 10.71
N PHE A 176 5.63 12.59 10.32
CA PHE A 176 4.51 11.70 10.03
C PHE A 176 4.46 10.59 11.07
N GLU A 177 3.41 10.57 11.86
CA GLU A 177 3.18 9.54 12.87
C GLU A 177 2.19 8.51 12.34
N LYS A 178 2.50 7.21 12.51
CA LYS A 178 1.70 6.08 12.03
C LYS A 178 0.43 5.91 12.87
N THR A 179 -0.42 6.92 12.78
CA THR A 179 -1.69 7.07 13.49
C THR A 179 -2.71 7.52 12.46
N LEU A 180 -3.82 6.79 12.40
CA LEU A 180 -4.88 7.05 11.45
C LEU A 180 -5.37 8.49 11.56
N CYS A 181 -5.41 9.19 10.44
CA CYS A 181 -5.86 10.57 10.34
C CYS A 181 -7.12 10.62 9.48
N ARG A 182 -8.20 11.16 10.03
CA ARG A 182 -9.46 11.36 9.30
C ARG A 182 -9.53 12.79 8.78
N ASP A 183 -9.82 12.92 7.50
CA ASP A 183 -10.08 14.21 6.85
C ASP A 183 -11.48 14.17 6.23
N ALA A 184 -12.38 14.94 6.84
CA ALA A 184 -13.76 15.06 6.39
C ALA A 184 -13.87 15.80 5.04
N ALA A 185 -13.03 16.82 4.80
CA ALA A 185 -13.04 17.55 3.53
C ALA A 185 -12.57 16.66 2.37
N ALA A 186 -11.64 15.73 2.65
CA ALA A 186 -11.18 14.72 1.70
C ALA A 186 -12.08 13.47 1.63
N ASN A 187 -13.14 13.38 2.44
CA ASN A 187 -14.01 12.20 2.61
C ASN A 187 -13.22 10.90 2.80
N GLY A 188 -12.18 10.93 3.65
CA GLY A 188 -11.24 9.82 3.76
C GLY A 188 -10.54 9.66 5.11
N VAL A 189 -9.88 8.52 5.23
CA VAL A 189 -8.96 8.17 6.32
C VAL A 189 -7.61 7.83 5.71
N PHE A 190 -6.54 8.34 6.31
CA PHE A 190 -5.16 8.18 5.88
C PHE A 190 -4.34 7.50 6.98
N GLY A 191 -3.30 6.79 6.57
CA GLY A 191 -2.49 5.96 7.48
C GLY A 191 -1.64 6.77 8.47
N TRP A 192 -1.44 8.06 8.22
CA TRP A 192 -0.50 8.88 8.96
C TRP A 192 -1.08 10.24 9.35
N THR A 193 -0.70 10.70 10.55
CA THR A 193 -0.95 12.05 11.03
C THR A 193 0.28 12.91 10.76
N ALA A 194 0.07 14.06 10.12
CA ALA A 194 1.13 14.98 9.73
C ALA A 194 1.22 16.17 10.68
N THR A 195 2.44 16.48 11.11
CA THR A 195 2.79 17.75 11.76
C THR A 195 4.01 18.35 11.05
N LEU A 196 3.85 19.54 10.51
CA LEU A 196 4.90 20.31 9.87
C LEU A 196 5.20 21.53 10.75
N ASP A 197 6.46 21.89 10.87
CA ASP A 197 6.91 23.17 11.44
C ASP A 197 7.69 23.91 10.36
N LEU A 198 7.12 25.01 9.87
CA LEU A 198 7.78 25.92 8.94
C LEU A 198 8.12 27.21 9.66
N ASN A 199 9.40 27.43 9.96
CA ASN A 199 9.89 28.63 10.65
C ASN A 199 9.13 28.94 11.96
N GLY A 200 8.75 27.92 12.74
CA GLY A 200 7.97 28.03 13.97
C GLY A 200 6.45 28.03 13.76
N GLN A 201 5.96 28.06 12.51
CA GLN A 201 4.55 27.91 12.21
C GLN A 201 4.19 26.42 12.09
N VAL A 202 3.39 25.93 13.04
CA VAL A 202 2.91 24.55 13.02
C VAL A 202 1.69 24.37 12.12
N LEU A 203 1.73 23.36 11.26
CA LEU A 203 0.64 22.93 10.40
C LEU A 203 0.33 21.46 10.68
N LYS A 204 -0.96 21.13 10.80
CA LYS A 204 -1.43 19.77 11.09
C LYS A 204 -2.34 19.27 9.98
N GLY A 205 -2.33 17.96 9.75
CA GLY A 205 -3.09 17.33 8.69
C GLY A 205 -2.88 15.83 8.61
N CYS A 206 -3.20 15.25 7.45
CA CYS A 206 -3.05 13.83 7.18
C CYS A 206 -1.94 13.58 6.16
N ALA A 207 -1.28 12.43 6.26
CA ALA A 207 -0.24 11.99 5.34
C ALA A 207 -0.47 10.56 4.86
N TRP A 208 0.09 10.24 3.69
CA TRP A 208 0.10 8.91 3.12
C TRP A 208 1.38 8.69 2.30
N ALA A 209 1.88 7.47 2.35
CA ALA A 209 3.04 7.04 1.56
C ALA A 209 2.63 6.88 0.09
N ARG A 210 3.59 6.95 -0.82
CA ARG A 210 3.34 6.93 -2.27
C ARG A 210 4.20 5.91 -2.99
#